data_AF-A0A7X4EG64-F1
#
_entry.id   AF-A0A7X4EG64-F1
#
_cell.length_a   1.000
_cell.length_b   1.000
_cell.length_c   1.000
_cell.angle_alpha   90.00
_cell.angle_beta   90.00
_cell.angle_gamma   90.00
#
_symmetry.space_group_name_H-M   'P 1'
#
loop_
_entity.id
_entity.type
_entity.pdbx_description
1 polymer ?
#
loop_
_entity_poly.entity_id
_entity_poly.type
_entity_poly.pdbx_seq_one_letter_code
_entity_poly.pdbx_strand_id
1 'polypeptide(L)'
;MRTAAIVGVLVAGSALASVPALRDAATHLPVAGAAPHQPLGYLFGAPLFGIWDTLTLLTVSQHYAVLGTLILLYIACRLFAARRRRPARKVLWAMRELLRAAVALAALLAFYAAAALIPRPMTGIRLASPDDLAVDFHSHTNHSHDGWFLFTAARNRAWHEAGGFDAAYITDHYTWGALAEALPANPVRAGDRTVLLSGMEVRLRNRHTNLLGGMSRYAFALDSTWHHLDPDSIAAAAGRGGAPPTMLYALPGPLDQIPAGVIGIELSDGAPRGLEQVRSQREEILALADSMDLAVMAGTNNHGWGSTVPAWSVMRIPGWREMSPEDLGWAIEAELHRERRRAVTVVERRMPYHDGSAVMVAATAPVLAWEHLRMLTVGERVSWLLWAAVWAVIATRFRKPSNEGA
;
A
#
# COMPACT_ATOMS: atom_id res chain seq x y z
N MET A 1 -31.85 9.32 9.83
CA MET A 1 -31.61 9.94 11.15
C MET A 1 -30.92 8.99 12.14
N ARG A 2 -31.51 7.84 12.54
CA ARG A 2 -30.86 6.92 13.51
C ARG A 2 -29.45 6.44 13.09
N THR A 3 -29.27 5.97 11.86
CA THR A 3 -27.95 5.50 11.37
C THR A 3 -26.91 6.61 11.33
N ALA A 4 -27.27 7.80 10.84
CA ALA A 4 -26.38 8.96 10.80
C ALA A 4 -25.96 9.41 12.22
N ALA A 5 -26.89 9.37 13.19
CA ALA A 5 -26.59 9.67 14.58
C ALA A 5 -25.61 8.63 15.17
N ILE A 6 -25.82 7.34 14.89
CA ILE A 6 -24.90 6.27 15.34
C ILE A 6 -23.50 6.50 14.75
N VAL A 7 -23.39 6.74 13.44
CA VAL A 7 -22.10 7.03 12.78
C VAL A 7 -21.46 8.26 13.42
N GLY A 8 -22.21 9.34 13.63
CA GLY A 8 -21.70 10.55 14.27
C GLY A 8 -21.17 10.31 15.69
N VAL A 9 -21.90 9.55 16.50
CA VAL A 9 -21.47 9.17 17.85
C VAL A 9 -20.21 8.30 17.81
N LEU A 10 -20.11 7.34 16.90
CA LEU A 10 -18.92 6.49 16.76
C LEU A 10 -17.69 7.29 16.30
N VAL A 11 -17.86 8.21 15.35
CA VAL A 11 -16.78 9.08 14.85
C VAL A 11 -16.31 10.06 15.94
N ALA A 12 -17.23 10.65 16.70
CA ALA A 12 -16.87 11.53 17.81
C ALA A 12 -16.25 10.75 18.98
N GLY A 13 -16.86 9.62 19.36
CA GLY A 13 -16.40 8.80 20.48
C GLY A 13 -15.03 8.16 20.24
N SER A 14 -14.73 7.74 19.01
CA SER A 14 -13.40 7.19 18.67
C SER A 14 -12.26 8.20 18.81
N ALA A 15 -12.54 9.51 18.88
CA ALA A 15 -11.52 10.52 19.14
C ALA A 15 -10.92 10.39 20.55
N LEU A 16 -11.68 9.86 21.51
CA LEU A 16 -11.19 9.61 22.88
C LEU A 16 -10.16 8.46 22.96
N ALA A 17 -10.07 7.65 21.90
CA ALA A 17 -9.15 6.53 21.79
C ALA A 17 -8.28 6.64 20.53
N SER A 18 -8.00 7.87 20.08
CA SER A 18 -7.26 8.11 18.83
C SER A 18 -5.87 7.49 18.88
N VAL A 19 -5.43 6.92 17.76
CA VAL A 19 -4.08 6.37 17.60
C VAL A 19 -3.40 6.99 16.38
N PRO A 20 -2.06 7.08 16.36
CA PRO A 20 -1.34 7.51 15.17
C PRO A 20 -1.61 6.59 13.99
N ALA A 21 -1.96 7.19 12.85
CA ALA A 21 -2.18 6.49 11.58
C ALA A 21 -0.88 5.97 10.95
N LEU A 22 0.26 6.56 11.31
CA LEU A 22 1.60 6.15 10.91
C LEU A 22 2.37 5.60 12.11
N ARG A 23 3.21 4.60 11.86
CA ARG A 23 4.09 4.01 12.86
C ARG A 23 5.34 3.41 12.21
N ASP A 24 6.32 3.09 13.03
CA ASP A 24 7.53 2.40 12.61
C ASP A 24 7.19 0.92 12.42
N ALA A 25 7.55 0.35 11.28
CA ALA A 25 7.25 -1.03 10.97
C ALA A 25 8.06 -2.02 11.84
N ALA A 26 9.29 -1.69 12.20
CA ALA A 26 10.13 -2.56 13.02
C ALA A 26 9.70 -2.56 14.49
N THR A 27 9.33 -1.40 15.04
CA THR A 27 9.04 -1.26 16.48
C THR A 27 7.55 -1.15 16.81
N HIS A 28 6.70 -0.89 15.81
CA HIS A 28 5.27 -0.56 15.95
C HIS A 28 4.98 0.70 16.80
N LEU A 29 6.01 1.46 17.17
CA LEU A 29 5.90 2.70 17.91
C LEU A 29 5.56 3.87 16.96
N PRO A 30 4.98 4.97 17.48
CA PRO A 30 4.80 6.18 16.70
C PRO A 30 6.15 6.70 16.16
N VAL A 31 6.17 7.13 14.90
CA VAL A 31 7.37 7.70 14.28
C VAL A 31 7.43 9.19 14.59
N ALA A 32 8.57 9.65 15.13
CA ALA A 32 8.86 11.07 15.26
C ALA A 32 9.29 11.63 13.89
N GLY A 33 8.81 12.82 13.53
CA GLY A 33 9.24 13.51 12.30
C GLY A 33 8.50 13.08 11.02
N ALA A 34 7.53 12.17 11.10
CA ALA A 34 6.64 11.83 9.97
C ALA A 34 5.18 12.11 10.35
N ALA A 35 4.44 12.76 9.44
CA ALA A 35 3.02 13.03 9.62
C ALA A 35 2.23 12.68 8.35
N PRO A 36 0.96 12.23 8.47
CA PRO A 36 0.12 12.03 7.31
C PRO A 36 -0.17 13.37 6.61
N HIS A 37 -0.13 13.35 5.28
CA HIS A 37 -0.54 14.46 4.42
C HIS A 37 -1.86 14.13 3.74
N GLN A 38 -2.84 15.03 3.87
CA GLN A 38 -4.19 14.88 3.31
C GLN A 38 -4.53 16.08 2.43
N PRO A 39 -4.59 15.94 1.10
CA PRO A 39 -5.06 17.03 0.24
C PRO A 39 -6.56 17.31 0.50
N LEU A 40 -7.01 18.55 0.25
CA LEU A 40 -8.41 18.94 0.49
C LEU A 40 -9.42 18.05 -0.26
N GLY A 41 -9.08 17.62 -1.48
CA GLY A 41 -9.91 16.68 -2.25
C GLY A 41 -10.05 15.32 -1.55
N TYR A 42 -9.01 14.85 -0.86
CA TYR A 42 -9.11 13.65 -0.04
C TYR A 42 -10.04 13.88 1.15
N LEU A 43 -9.86 14.98 1.88
CA LEU A 43 -10.68 15.31 3.04
C LEU A 43 -12.17 15.39 2.67
N PHE A 44 -12.51 16.00 1.54
CA PHE A 44 -13.89 16.03 1.06
C PHE A 44 -14.47 14.62 0.84
N GLY A 45 -13.69 13.70 0.27
CA GLY A 45 -14.09 12.31 0.03
C GLY A 45 -13.73 11.32 1.15
N ALA A 46 -13.27 11.78 2.32
CA ALA A 46 -12.63 10.95 3.34
C ALA A 46 -13.43 9.70 3.75
N PRO A 47 -14.77 9.72 3.90
CA PRO A 47 -15.51 8.52 4.26
C PRO A 47 -15.40 7.40 3.22
N LEU A 48 -15.38 7.75 1.93
CA LEU A 48 -15.25 6.77 0.85
C LEU A 48 -13.79 6.39 0.63
N PHE A 49 -12.91 7.38 0.52
CA PHE A 49 -11.50 7.17 0.21
C PHE A 49 -10.76 6.48 1.34
N GLY A 50 -11.09 6.77 2.60
CA GLY A 50 -10.53 6.07 3.75
C GLY A 50 -10.94 4.59 3.80
N ILE A 51 -12.18 4.26 3.42
CA ILE A 51 -12.61 2.86 3.31
C ILE A 51 -11.86 2.17 2.17
N TRP A 52 -11.72 2.81 1.00
CA TRP A 52 -10.96 2.27 -0.11
C TRP A 52 -9.48 2.07 0.22
N ASP A 53 -8.83 3.03 0.90
CA ASP A 53 -7.47 2.89 1.41
C ASP A 53 -7.34 1.72 2.39
N THR A 54 -8.33 1.54 3.24
CA THR A 54 -8.31 0.43 4.20
C THR A 54 -8.45 -0.91 3.49
N LEU A 55 -9.28 -0.99 2.45
CA LEU A 55 -9.47 -2.21 1.66
C LEU A 55 -8.22 -2.57 0.85
N THR A 56 -7.53 -1.60 0.25
CA THR A 56 -6.31 -1.88 -0.54
C THR A 56 -5.14 -2.37 0.31
N LEU A 57 -5.19 -2.15 1.63
CA LEU A 57 -4.15 -2.56 2.59
C LEU A 57 -4.47 -3.86 3.33
N LEU A 58 -5.53 -4.57 2.93
CA LEU A 58 -5.84 -5.87 3.51
C LEU A 58 -4.93 -6.96 2.95
N THR A 59 -4.59 -7.90 3.81
CA THR A 59 -4.01 -9.16 3.37
C THR A 59 -5.04 -10.02 2.61
N VAL A 60 -4.59 -11.08 1.95
CA VAL A 60 -5.49 -12.02 1.24
C VAL A 60 -6.49 -12.65 2.20
N SER A 61 -6.04 -13.10 3.38
CA SER A 61 -6.91 -13.72 4.38
C SER A 61 -7.94 -12.73 4.94
N GLN A 62 -7.54 -11.47 5.14
CA GLN A 62 -8.43 -10.39 5.57
C GLN A 62 -9.50 -10.06 4.53
N HIS A 63 -9.16 -10.05 3.23
CA HIS A 63 -10.17 -9.90 2.18
C HIS A 63 -11.22 -11.01 2.22
N TYR A 64 -10.81 -12.28 2.35
CA TYR A 64 -11.76 -13.39 2.49
C TYR A 64 -12.65 -13.24 3.73
N ALA A 65 -12.09 -12.79 4.85
CA ALA A 65 -12.87 -12.56 6.07
C ALA A 65 -13.90 -11.43 5.91
N VAL A 66 -13.54 -10.32 5.26
CA VAL A 66 -14.47 -9.23 4.97
C VAL A 66 -15.58 -9.69 4.04
N LEU A 67 -15.26 -10.39 2.95
CA LEU A 67 -16.25 -10.94 2.02
C LEU A 67 -17.18 -11.94 2.70
N GLY A 68 -16.63 -12.87 3.48
CA GLY A 68 -17.40 -13.83 4.28
C GLY A 68 -18.34 -13.13 5.26
N THR A 69 -17.86 -12.10 5.96
CA THR A 69 -18.69 -11.31 6.88
C THR A 69 -19.85 -10.63 6.15
N LEU A 70 -19.59 -10.00 4.99
CA LEU A 70 -20.63 -9.33 4.20
C LEU A 70 -21.69 -10.33 3.70
N ILE A 71 -21.27 -11.53 3.27
CA ILE A 71 -22.19 -12.60 2.86
C ILE A 71 -23.07 -13.05 4.04
N LEU A 72 -22.48 -13.28 5.21
CA LEU A 72 -23.21 -13.68 6.40
C LEU A 72 -24.21 -12.61 6.85
N LEU A 73 -23.81 -11.34 6.85
CA LEU A 73 -24.69 -10.21 7.16
C LEU A 73 -25.83 -10.09 6.15
N TYR A 74 -25.55 -10.29 4.86
CA TYR A 74 -26.58 -10.32 3.83
C TYR A 74 -27.59 -11.43 4.11
N ILE A 75 -27.14 -12.67 4.30
CA ILE A 75 -28.00 -13.82 4.61
C ILE A 75 -28.84 -13.57 5.86
N ALA A 76 -28.23 -13.10 6.95
CA ALA A 76 -28.94 -12.78 8.19
C ALA A 76 -30.04 -11.72 7.97
N CYS A 77 -29.73 -10.64 7.22
CA CYS A 77 -30.70 -9.62 6.84
C CYS A 77 -31.86 -10.22 6.02
N ARG A 78 -31.56 -11.10 5.07
CA ARG A 78 -32.59 -11.76 4.23
C ARG A 78 -33.48 -12.68 5.07
N LEU A 79 -32.91 -13.51 5.94
CA LEU A 79 -33.65 -14.41 6.83
C LEU A 79 -34.57 -13.63 7.79
N PHE A 80 -34.07 -12.54 8.37
CA PHE A 80 -34.87 -11.68 9.25
C PHE A 80 -36.01 -11.00 8.51
N ALA A 81 -35.76 -10.51 7.29
CA ALA A 81 -36.80 -9.93 6.44
C ALA A 81 -37.85 -10.96 6.00
N ALA A 82 -37.44 -12.21 5.73
CA ALA A 82 -38.34 -13.31 5.39
C ALA A 82 -39.26 -13.69 6.55
N ARG A 83 -38.76 -13.72 7.80
CA ARG A 83 -39.59 -13.99 9.00
C ARG A 83 -40.76 -13.00 9.16
N ARG A 84 -40.60 -11.76 8.68
CA ARG A 84 -41.61 -10.71 8.75
C ARG A 84 -42.65 -10.74 7.62
N ARG A 85 -42.49 -11.61 6.62
CA ARG A 85 -43.37 -11.66 5.43
C ARG A 85 -43.70 -13.10 5.08
N ARG A 86 -44.98 -13.47 5.00
CA ARG A 86 -45.41 -14.77 4.43
C ARG A 86 -45.66 -14.57 2.93
N PRO A 87 -44.76 -15.01 2.02
CA PRO A 87 -44.98 -14.80 0.59
C PRO A 87 -46.08 -15.75 0.08
N ALA A 88 -47.13 -15.19 -0.53
CA ALA A 88 -48.22 -15.96 -1.13
C ALA A 88 -47.80 -16.77 -2.37
N ARG A 89 -46.70 -16.38 -3.04
CA ARG A 89 -46.16 -17.06 -4.25
C ARG A 89 -44.66 -17.34 -4.09
N LYS A 90 -44.32 -18.61 -3.84
CA LYS A 90 -42.94 -19.06 -3.53
C LYS A 90 -41.95 -18.81 -4.68
N VAL A 91 -42.34 -19.09 -5.93
CA VAL A 91 -41.46 -18.95 -7.11
C VAL A 91 -41.06 -17.50 -7.38
N LEU A 92 -42.04 -16.59 -7.42
CA LEU A 92 -41.78 -15.16 -7.64
C LEU A 92 -40.95 -14.55 -6.50
N TRP A 93 -41.11 -15.04 -5.27
CA TRP A 93 -40.26 -14.65 -4.15
C TRP A 93 -38.82 -15.12 -4.38
N ALA A 94 -38.59 -16.38 -4.75
CA ALA A 94 -37.26 -16.92 -5.02
C ALA A 94 -36.53 -16.16 -6.15
N MET A 95 -37.20 -15.87 -7.26
CA MET A 95 -36.61 -15.06 -8.36
C MET A 95 -36.20 -13.65 -7.90
N ARG A 96 -37.01 -13.01 -7.04
CA ARG A 96 -36.68 -11.69 -6.47
C ARG A 96 -35.49 -11.75 -5.51
N GLU A 97 -35.35 -12.82 -4.74
CA GLU A 97 -34.19 -13.03 -3.89
C GLU A 97 -32.92 -13.27 -4.70
N LEU A 98 -32.99 -14.07 -5.77
CA LEU A 98 -31.88 -14.28 -6.68
C LEU A 98 -31.43 -12.96 -7.34
N LEU A 99 -32.38 -12.17 -7.85
CA LEU A 99 -32.07 -10.86 -8.43
C LEU A 99 -31.41 -9.91 -7.41
N ARG A 100 -31.91 -9.89 -6.16
CA ARG A 100 -31.30 -9.09 -5.09
C ARG A 100 -29.88 -9.53 -4.78
N ALA A 101 -29.63 -10.84 -4.73
CA ALA A 101 -28.30 -11.38 -4.49
C ALA A 101 -27.34 -11.02 -5.64
N ALA A 102 -27.79 -11.16 -6.89
CA ALA A 102 -27.02 -10.76 -8.06
C ALA A 102 -26.68 -9.27 -8.07
N VAL A 103 -27.64 -8.39 -7.76
CA VAL A 103 -27.42 -6.94 -7.65
C VAL A 103 -26.46 -6.61 -6.51
N ALA A 104 -26.59 -7.26 -5.35
CA ALA A 104 -25.68 -7.04 -4.22
C ALA A 104 -24.24 -7.46 -4.55
N LEU A 105 -24.06 -8.61 -5.21
CA LEU A 105 -22.76 -9.07 -5.69
C LEU A 105 -22.19 -8.12 -6.73
N ALA A 106 -22.97 -7.70 -7.71
CA ALA A 106 -22.53 -6.76 -8.74
C ALA A 106 -22.11 -5.41 -8.12
N ALA A 107 -22.85 -4.90 -7.14
CA ALA A 107 -22.50 -3.67 -6.44
C ALA A 107 -21.20 -3.82 -5.63
N LEU A 108 -20.98 -4.97 -4.98
CA LEU A 108 -19.75 -5.25 -4.24
C LEU A 108 -18.54 -5.33 -5.18
N LEU A 109 -18.65 -6.04 -6.31
CA LEU A 109 -17.59 -6.13 -7.31
C LEU A 109 -17.29 -4.76 -7.92
N ALA A 110 -18.32 -3.99 -8.25
CA ALA A 110 -18.16 -2.62 -8.75
C ALA A 110 -17.47 -1.71 -7.72
N PHE A 111 -17.74 -1.88 -6.43
CA PHE A 111 -17.08 -1.12 -5.37
C PHE A 111 -15.58 -1.41 -5.26
N TYR A 112 -15.19 -2.69 -5.34
CA TYR A 112 -13.78 -3.10 -5.37
C TYR A 112 -13.07 -2.63 -6.64
N ALA A 113 -13.71 -2.81 -7.80
CA ALA A 113 -13.17 -2.33 -9.08
C ALA A 113 -12.98 -0.82 -9.06
N ALA A 114 -13.94 -0.06 -8.53
CA ALA A 114 -13.84 1.39 -8.38
C ALA A 114 -12.67 1.79 -7.48
N ALA A 115 -12.48 1.12 -6.34
CA ALA A 115 -11.38 1.36 -5.42
C ALA A 115 -10.00 1.16 -6.07
N ALA A 116 -9.89 0.17 -6.96
CA ALA A 116 -8.65 -0.18 -7.66
C ALA A 116 -8.39 0.67 -8.92
N LEU A 117 -9.43 1.10 -9.64
CA LEU A 117 -9.29 1.68 -10.98
C LEU A 117 -9.49 3.19 -11.05
N ILE A 118 -10.26 3.78 -10.14
CA ILE A 118 -10.62 5.20 -10.24
C ILE A 118 -9.49 6.05 -9.65
N PRO A 119 -8.82 6.90 -10.46
CA PRO A 119 -7.84 7.84 -9.93
C PRO A 119 -8.52 8.78 -8.95
N ARG A 120 -7.90 8.96 -7.78
CA ARG A 120 -8.44 9.80 -6.72
C ARG A 120 -7.33 10.46 -5.93
N PRO A 121 -7.62 11.56 -5.21
CA PRO A 121 -6.71 12.05 -4.18
C PRO A 121 -6.37 10.91 -3.22
N MET A 122 -5.10 10.79 -2.86
CA MET A 122 -4.62 9.84 -1.86
C MET A 122 -3.96 10.59 -0.71
N THR A 123 -3.82 9.90 0.41
CA THR A 123 -3.01 10.40 1.52
C THR A 123 -1.55 10.02 1.31
N GLY A 124 -0.65 10.92 1.71
CA GLY A 124 0.80 10.72 1.63
C GLY A 124 1.48 10.88 2.98
N ILE A 125 2.80 10.93 2.96
CA ILE A 125 3.63 11.31 4.10
C ILE A 125 4.15 12.74 3.95
N ARG A 126 4.44 13.39 5.08
CA ARG A 126 5.24 14.61 5.15
C ARG A 126 6.31 14.41 6.21
N LEU A 127 7.56 14.64 5.82
CA LEU A 127 8.72 14.54 6.70
C LEU A 127 9.03 15.92 7.32
N ALA A 128 9.54 15.91 8.55
CA ALA A 128 9.81 17.14 9.31
C ALA A 128 11.18 17.73 9.00
N SER A 129 12.19 16.90 8.72
CA SER A 129 13.54 17.35 8.36
C SER A 129 13.68 17.55 6.85
N PRO A 130 14.35 18.60 6.37
CA PRO A 130 14.68 18.73 4.96
C PRO A 130 15.72 17.72 4.47
N ASP A 131 16.46 17.09 5.40
CA ASP A 131 17.48 16.07 5.12
C ASP A 131 16.90 14.65 5.06
N ASP A 132 15.65 14.47 5.52
CA ASP A 132 14.97 13.19 5.41
C ASP A 132 14.33 13.07 4.02
N LEU A 133 14.38 11.87 3.47
CA LEU A 133 13.98 11.51 2.11
C LEU A 133 13.06 10.29 2.17
N ALA A 134 11.89 10.36 1.54
CA ALA A 134 11.02 9.21 1.33
C ALA A 134 11.33 8.52 0.00
N VAL A 135 11.74 7.25 0.05
CA VAL A 135 12.12 6.42 -1.10
C VAL A 135 11.17 5.23 -1.22
N ASP A 136 10.74 4.95 -2.45
CA ASP A 136 10.21 3.63 -2.81
C ASP A 136 11.28 2.83 -3.54
N PHE A 137 11.56 1.62 -3.07
CA PHE A 137 12.57 0.73 -3.66
C PHE A 137 12.00 -0.30 -4.63
N HIS A 138 10.67 -0.37 -4.77
CA HIS A 138 10.03 -1.40 -5.56
C HIS A 138 8.73 -0.89 -6.18
N SER A 139 8.75 -0.57 -7.47
CA SER A 139 7.55 -0.21 -8.21
C SER A 139 7.66 -0.56 -9.69
N HIS A 140 6.51 -0.91 -10.28
CA HIS A 140 6.37 -1.31 -11.66
C HIS A 140 5.66 -0.26 -12.50
N THR A 141 5.79 -0.39 -13.81
CA THR A 141 5.15 0.40 -14.85
C THR A 141 4.52 -0.51 -15.89
N ASN A 142 3.99 0.07 -16.97
CA ASN A 142 3.49 -0.66 -18.13
C ASN A 142 4.58 -1.40 -18.95
N HIS A 143 5.86 -1.29 -18.57
CA HIS A 143 6.94 -2.10 -19.15
C HIS A 143 7.09 -3.45 -18.45
N SER A 144 6.60 -3.60 -17.22
CA SER A 144 6.49 -4.91 -16.58
C SER A 144 5.34 -5.73 -17.19
N HIS A 145 5.51 -7.06 -17.21
CA HIS A 145 4.52 -7.98 -17.78
C HIS A 145 3.20 -8.06 -16.99
N ASP A 146 3.21 -7.65 -15.73
CA ASP A 146 2.08 -7.60 -14.81
C ASP A 146 1.68 -6.18 -14.40
N GLY A 147 2.36 -5.17 -14.96
CA GLY A 147 1.98 -3.78 -14.83
C GLY A 147 0.69 -3.45 -15.56
N TRP A 148 -0.13 -2.57 -15.00
CA TRP A 148 -1.29 -2.05 -15.70
C TRP A 148 -0.83 -1.28 -16.94
N PHE A 149 -1.35 -1.65 -18.12
CA PHE A 149 -0.89 -1.10 -19.40
C PHE A 149 -0.96 0.43 -19.51
N LEU A 150 -1.81 1.10 -18.71
CA LEU A 150 -1.88 2.56 -18.65
C LEU A 150 -1.00 3.18 -17.58
N PHE A 151 -0.20 2.42 -16.83
CA PHE A 151 0.64 2.92 -15.74
C PHE A 151 2.05 3.24 -16.24
N THR A 152 2.14 4.26 -17.10
CA THR A 152 3.40 4.75 -17.66
C THR A 152 4.33 5.31 -16.58
N ALA A 153 5.62 5.50 -16.90
CA ALA A 153 6.56 6.16 -15.99
C ALA A 153 6.06 7.52 -15.47
N ALA A 154 5.40 8.32 -16.31
CA ALA A 154 4.81 9.60 -15.90
C ALA A 154 3.67 9.43 -14.86
N ARG A 155 2.82 8.42 -15.02
CA ARG A 155 1.76 8.11 -14.05
C ARG A 155 2.29 7.47 -12.78
N ASN A 156 3.34 6.66 -12.91
CA ASN A 156 4.09 6.15 -11.77
C ASN A 156 4.65 7.31 -10.93
N ARG A 157 5.33 8.29 -11.53
CA ARG A 157 5.80 9.50 -10.83
C ARG A 157 4.65 10.24 -10.14
N ALA A 158 3.56 10.49 -10.86
CA ALA A 158 2.43 11.23 -10.30
C ALA A 158 1.77 10.51 -9.10
N TRP A 159 1.73 9.18 -9.15
CA TRP A 159 1.24 8.36 -8.04
C TRP A 159 2.17 8.48 -6.81
N HIS A 160 3.48 8.36 -7.00
CA HIS A 160 4.48 8.51 -5.93
C HIS A 160 4.50 9.93 -5.35
N GLU A 161 4.40 10.95 -6.19
CA GLU A 161 4.32 12.35 -5.79
C GLU A 161 3.08 12.62 -4.92
N ALA A 162 1.93 12.06 -5.30
CA ALA A 162 0.71 12.13 -4.48
C ALA A 162 0.83 11.34 -3.16
N GLY A 163 1.64 10.28 -3.15
CA GLY A 163 2.01 9.50 -1.97
C GLY A 163 3.02 10.18 -1.05
N GLY A 164 3.64 11.29 -1.47
CA GLY A 164 4.66 12.01 -0.72
C GLY A 164 6.05 11.39 -0.79
N PHE A 165 6.36 10.65 -1.85
CA PHE A 165 7.72 10.16 -2.12
C PHE A 165 8.58 11.24 -2.78
N ASP A 166 9.85 11.28 -2.40
CA ASP A 166 10.87 12.14 -3.00
C ASP A 166 11.64 11.40 -4.10
N ALA A 167 11.79 10.08 -3.98
CA ALA A 167 12.36 9.23 -5.00
C ALA A 167 11.61 7.88 -5.10
N ALA A 168 11.59 7.30 -6.30
CA ALA A 168 11.07 5.96 -6.53
C ALA A 168 11.94 5.24 -7.54
N TYR A 169 12.38 4.02 -7.20
CA TYR A 169 13.03 3.13 -8.13
C TYR A 169 11.96 2.45 -9.01
N ILE A 170 12.16 2.53 -10.32
CA ILE A 170 11.41 1.68 -11.26
C ILE A 170 12.13 0.35 -11.35
N THR A 171 11.46 -0.72 -10.95
CA THR A 171 12.02 -2.08 -10.89
C THR A 171 11.19 -3.04 -11.73
N ASP A 172 10.84 -2.63 -12.96
CA ASP A 172 10.10 -3.48 -13.88
C ASP A 172 10.77 -4.85 -14.06
N HIS A 173 9.95 -5.89 -14.27
CA HIS A 173 10.46 -7.23 -14.47
C HIS A 173 11.35 -7.33 -15.71
N TYR A 174 12.63 -7.65 -15.50
CA TYR A 174 13.60 -8.01 -16.54
C TYR A 174 13.85 -6.92 -17.60
N THR A 175 13.57 -5.65 -17.28
CA THR A 175 13.77 -4.54 -18.20
C THR A 175 14.10 -3.24 -17.47
N TRP A 176 14.90 -2.39 -18.12
CA TRP A 176 15.08 -0.98 -17.76
C TRP A 176 14.26 -0.03 -18.68
N GLY A 177 13.33 -0.57 -19.47
CA GLY A 177 12.65 0.15 -20.55
C GLY A 177 11.97 1.44 -20.10
N ALA A 178 11.25 1.41 -18.97
CA ALA A 178 10.54 2.57 -18.46
C ALA A 178 11.46 3.70 -17.97
N LEU A 179 12.69 3.39 -17.55
CA LEU A 179 13.64 4.40 -17.15
C LEU A 179 14.04 5.29 -18.34
N ALA A 180 14.22 4.70 -19.52
CA ALA A 180 14.57 5.47 -20.71
C ALA A 180 13.50 6.54 -21.04
N GLU A 181 12.23 6.26 -20.75
CA GLU A 181 11.13 7.23 -20.85
C GLU A 181 11.12 8.24 -19.69
N ALA A 182 11.51 7.81 -18.49
CA ALA A 182 11.49 8.62 -17.28
C ALA A 182 12.61 9.66 -17.22
N LEU A 183 13.81 9.34 -17.72
CA LEU A 183 15.03 10.16 -17.58
C LEU A 183 14.88 11.58 -18.14
N PRO A 184 14.36 11.80 -19.36
CA PRO A 184 14.21 13.16 -19.88
C PRO A 184 13.22 14.01 -19.08
N ALA A 185 12.33 13.37 -18.32
CA ALA A 185 11.30 14.02 -17.51
C ALA A 185 11.68 14.12 -16.01
N ASN A 186 12.87 13.64 -15.61
CA ASN A 186 13.38 13.88 -14.26
C ASN A 186 13.66 15.38 -14.06
N PRO A 187 13.47 15.89 -12.83
CA PRO A 187 13.85 17.26 -12.52
C PRO A 187 15.37 17.44 -12.60
N VAL A 188 15.81 18.69 -12.78
CA VAL A 188 17.23 19.04 -12.74
C VAL A 188 17.81 18.79 -11.34
N ARG A 189 17.05 19.16 -10.30
CA ARG A 189 17.39 18.92 -8.90
C ARG A 189 16.38 17.98 -8.27
N ALA A 190 16.87 17.04 -7.47
CA ALA A 190 16.01 16.04 -6.87
C ALA A 190 14.92 16.62 -5.96
N GLY A 191 15.17 17.78 -5.33
CA GLY A 191 14.21 18.44 -4.45
C GLY A 191 13.05 19.13 -5.17
N ASP A 192 13.07 19.25 -6.50
CA ASP A 192 12.03 19.98 -7.25
C ASP A 192 10.72 19.16 -7.39
N ARG A 193 10.81 17.82 -7.43
CA ARG A 193 9.69 16.86 -7.43
C ARG A 193 10.21 15.43 -7.28
N THR A 194 9.32 14.46 -7.10
CA THR A 194 9.68 13.02 -7.06
C THR A 194 10.58 12.63 -8.22
N VAL A 195 11.75 12.06 -7.94
CA VAL A 195 12.71 11.54 -8.91
C VAL A 195 12.41 10.06 -9.22
N LEU A 196 12.51 9.67 -10.49
CA LEU A 196 12.48 8.27 -10.88
C LEU A 196 13.91 7.76 -11.08
N LEU A 197 14.26 6.71 -10.34
CA LEU A 197 15.59 6.11 -10.29
C LEU A 197 15.60 4.74 -10.99
N SER A 198 16.79 4.34 -11.42
CA SER A 198 17.03 3.12 -12.18
C SER A 198 17.02 1.89 -11.30
N GLY A 199 16.21 0.90 -11.64
CA GLY A 199 16.32 -0.44 -11.10
C GLY A 199 15.75 -1.50 -12.05
N MET A 200 15.78 -2.75 -11.63
CA MET A 200 15.15 -3.87 -12.33
C MET A 200 14.88 -4.99 -11.34
N GLU A 201 13.74 -5.65 -11.46
CA GLU A 201 13.46 -6.85 -10.68
C GLU A 201 13.85 -8.11 -11.47
N VAL A 202 14.70 -8.94 -10.87
CA VAL A 202 15.23 -10.18 -11.45
C VAL A 202 15.02 -11.37 -10.54
N ARG A 203 15.42 -12.56 -11.02
CA ARG A 203 15.52 -13.76 -10.22
C ARG A 203 16.96 -14.04 -9.80
N LEU A 204 17.23 -13.95 -8.50
CA LEU A 204 18.45 -14.46 -7.89
C LEU A 204 18.15 -15.79 -7.21
N ARG A 205 18.69 -16.90 -7.72
CA ARG A 205 18.37 -18.26 -7.25
C ARG A 205 16.86 -18.55 -7.20
N ASN A 206 16.13 -18.17 -8.25
CA ASN A 206 14.66 -18.25 -8.37
C ASN A 206 13.86 -17.39 -7.38
N ARG A 207 14.48 -16.37 -6.78
CA ARG A 207 13.83 -15.42 -5.88
C ARG A 207 13.82 -14.03 -6.47
N HIS A 208 12.70 -13.35 -6.31
CA HIS A 208 12.53 -11.97 -6.73
C HIS A 208 13.52 -11.07 -5.98
N THR A 209 14.29 -10.27 -6.72
CA THR A 209 15.34 -9.43 -6.17
C THR A 209 15.42 -8.15 -6.99
N ASN A 210 15.28 -7.01 -6.32
CA ASN A 210 15.43 -5.70 -6.92
C ASN A 210 16.92 -5.35 -7.02
N LEU A 211 17.35 -5.01 -8.22
CA LEU A 211 18.67 -4.44 -8.50
C LEU A 211 18.53 -2.94 -8.58
N LEU A 212 19.32 -2.19 -7.81
CA LEU A 212 19.37 -0.73 -7.91
C LEU A 212 20.54 -0.28 -8.76
N GLY A 213 20.31 0.74 -9.58
CA GLY A 213 21.29 1.32 -10.49
C GLY A 213 21.06 0.93 -11.95
N GLY A 214 21.97 1.40 -12.81
CA GLY A 214 21.88 1.26 -14.27
C GLY A 214 22.23 -0.13 -14.81
N MET A 215 21.69 -0.44 -15.99
CA MET A 215 21.91 -1.69 -16.74
C MET A 215 23.39 -2.10 -16.86
N SER A 216 24.29 -1.14 -17.11
CA SER A 216 25.73 -1.39 -17.31
C SER A 216 26.40 -2.07 -16.12
N ARG A 217 25.84 -1.96 -14.91
CA ARG A 217 26.36 -2.59 -13.70
C ARG A 217 26.02 -4.07 -13.58
N TYR A 218 24.99 -4.54 -14.26
CA TYR A 218 24.47 -5.91 -14.07
C TYR A 218 24.44 -6.74 -15.35
N ALA A 219 24.45 -6.11 -16.53
CA ALA A 219 24.28 -6.77 -17.82
C ALA A 219 25.24 -7.95 -18.04
N PHE A 220 26.48 -7.88 -17.52
CA PHE A 220 27.47 -8.96 -17.66
C PHE A 220 27.15 -10.22 -16.86
N ALA A 221 26.27 -10.13 -15.85
CA ALA A 221 25.92 -11.22 -14.94
C ALA A 221 24.51 -11.75 -15.18
N LEU A 222 23.78 -11.22 -16.17
CA LEU A 222 22.44 -11.67 -16.50
C LEU A 222 22.49 -12.76 -17.57
N ASP A 223 21.55 -13.71 -17.47
CA ASP A 223 21.36 -14.70 -18.53
C ASP A 223 20.87 -14.05 -19.84
N SER A 224 20.84 -14.82 -20.93
CA SER A 224 20.40 -14.31 -22.24
C SER A 224 18.93 -13.85 -22.26
N THR A 225 18.14 -14.24 -21.26
CA THR A 225 16.74 -13.83 -21.11
C THR A 225 16.55 -12.65 -20.17
N TRP A 226 17.63 -12.15 -19.55
CA TRP A 226 17.61 -11.11 -18.52
C TRP A 226 16.85 -11.49 -17.25
N HIS A 227 16.46 -12.76 -17.12
CA HIS A 227 15.61 -13.22 -16.03
C HIS A 227 16.41 -13.55 -14.78
N HIS A 228 17.52 -14.28 -14.95
CA HIS A 228 18.32 -14.75 -13.83
C HIS A 228 19.63 -14.00 -13.74
N LEU A 229 19.97 -13.61 -12.52
CA LEU A 229 21.26 -13.06 -12.18
C LEU A 229 22.18 -14.17 -11.69
N ASP A 230 23.37 -14.26 -12.29
CA ASP A 230 24.46 -15.13 -11.85
C ASP A 230 25.20 -14.49 -10.65
N PRO A 231 25.05 -15.03 -9.43
CA PRO A 231 25.71 -14.49 -8.24
C PRO A 231 27.24 -14.56 -8.34
N ASP A 232 27.79 -15.56 -9.03
CA ASP A 232 29.24 -15.77 -9.08
C ASP A 232 29.90 -14.71 -9.95
N SER A 233 29.27 -14.35 -11.08
CA SER A 233 29.69 -13.23 -11.92
C SER A 233 29.68 -11.91 -11.15
N ILE A 234 28.62 -11.63 -10.37
CA ILE A 234 28.52 -10.41 -9.56
C ILE A 234 29.61 -10.35 -8.48
N ALA A 235 29.83 -11.44 -7.76
CA ALA A 235 30.87 -11.53 -6.74
C ALA A 235 32.28 -11.31 -7.35
N ALA A 236 32.54 -11.89 -8.52
CA ALA A 236 33.81 -11.73 -9.23
C ALA A 236 34.06 -10.28 -9.67
N ALA A 237 33.02 -9.55 -10.10
CA ALA A 237 33.14 -8.15 -10.50
C ALA A 237 33.40 -7.22 -9.30
N ALA A 238 32.71 -7.45 -8.18
CA ALA A 238 32.93 -6.69 -6.94
C ALA A 238 34.39 -6.84 -6.45
N GLY A 239 34.96 -8.04 -6.54
CA GLY A 239 36.36 -8.31 -6.17
C GLY A 239 37.41 -7.60 -7.03
N ARG A 240 37.04 -7.04 -8.19
CA ARG A 240 37.94 -6.30 -9.09
C ARG A 240 37.88 -4.77 -8.91
N GLY A 241 37.23 -4.30 -7.85
CA GLY A 241 37.12 -2.86 -7.54
C GLY A 241 35.97 -2.15 -8.27
N GLY A 242 35.01 -2.89 -8.84
CA GLY A 242 33.75 -2.31 -9.30
C GLY A 242 32.87 -1.85 -8.14
N ALA A 243 31.94 -0.91 -8.39
CA ALA A 243 30.98 -0.48 -7.38
C ALA A 243 30.17 -1.69 -6.87
N PRO A 244 30.07 -1.90 -5.54
CA PRO A 244 29.45 -3.11 -4.97
C PRO A 244 27.99 -3.20 -5.39
N PRO A 245 27.47 -4.36 -5.81
CA PRO A 245 26.09 -4.50 -6.30
C PRO A 245 25.08 -4.11 -5.22
N THR A 246 23.99 -3.47 -5.61
CA THR A 246 22.90 -3.11 -4.69
C THR A 246 21.71 -4.02 -4.96
N MET A 247 21.63 -5.12 -4.20
CA MET A 247 20.63 -6.18 -4.36
C MET A 247 19.72 -6.25 -3.15
N LEU A 248 18.42 -6.18 -3.40
CA LEU A 248 17.37 -6.01 -2.42
C LEU A 248 16.38 -7.17 -2.53
N TYR A 249 16.22 -7.97 -1.47
CA TYR A 249 15.33 -9.13 -1.48
C TYR A 249 13.87 -8.70 -1.39
N ALA A 250 13.09 -9.01 -2.43
CA ALA A 250 11.68 -8.67 -2.53
C ALA A 250 10.81 -9.80 -1.95
N LEU A 251 9.69 -9.41 -1.33
CA LEU A 251 8.69 -10.33 -0.81
C LEU A 251 7.46 -10.35 -1.73
N PRO A 252 6.69 -11.44 -1.77
CA PRO A 252 6.86 -12.66 -1.00
C PRO A 252 7.97 -13.58 -1.52
N GLY A 253 8.66 -14.25 -0.60
CA GLY A 253 9.75 -15.19 -0.88
C GLY A 253 10.18 -15.92 0.39
N PRO A 254 10.68 -17.16 0.32
CA PRO A 254 11.10 -17.89 1.51
C PRO A 254 12.29 -17.23 2.20
N LEU A 255 12.33 -17.30 3.53
CA LEU A 255 13.30 -16.58 4.38
C LEU A 255 14.52 -17.43 4.77
N ASP A 256 14.44 -18.75 4.58
CA ASP A 256 15.51 -19.70 4.93
C ASP A 256 16.72 -19.65 3.98
N GLN A 257 16.62 -18.92 2.86
CA GLN A 257 17.58 -18.97 1.76
C GLN A 257 17.84 -17.59 1.15
N ILE A 258 18.18 -16.59 1.97
CA ILE A 258 18.60 -15.28 1.46
C ILE A 258 19.93 -15.42 0.71
N PRO A 259 19.99 -15.09 -0.60
CA PRO A 259 21.21 -15.21 -1.36
C PRO A 259 22.34 -14.33 -0.82
N ALA A 260 23.59 -14.81 -0.89
CA ALA A 260 24.75 -13.99 -0.56
C ALA A 260 24.83 -12.75 -1.45
N GLY A 261 25.31 -11.62 -0.89
CA GLY A 261 25.43 -10.35 -1.58
C GLY A 261 24.17 -9.47 -1.55
N VAL A 262 23.02 -10.01 -1.12
CA VAL A 262 21.85 -9.18 -0.79
C VAL A 262 22.21 -8.25 0.38
N ILE A 263 21.79 -7.00 0.27
CA ILE A 263 22.10 -5.95 1.25
C ILE A 263 20.88 -5.40 1.98
N GLY A 264 19.69 -5.73 1.51
CA GLY A 264 18.44 -5.34 2.15
C GLY A 264 17.32 -6.34 1.88
N ILE A 265 16.29 -6.29 2.72
CA ILE A 265 15.10 -7.13 2.64
C ILE A 265 13.86 -6.28 2.91
N GLU A 266 12.77 -6.57 2.20
CA GLU A 266 11.51 -5.86 2.41
C GLU A 266 10.90 -6.21 3.77
N LEU A 267 10.55 -5.17 4.52
CA LEU A 267 9.74 -5.22 5.74
C LEU A 267 8.30 -4.73 5.47
N SER A 268 8.03 -4.25 4.26
CA SER A 268 6.69 -3.97 3.76
C SER A 268 6.70 -4.16 2.24
N ASP A 269 5.74 -4.95 1.75
CA ASP A 269 5.43 -5.12 0.33
C ASP A 269 3.94 -4.80 0.13
N GLY A 270 3.61 -3.97 -0.86
CA GLY A 270 2.24 -3.51 -1.09
C GLY A 270 1.33 -4.48 -1.85
N ALA A 271 1.85 -5.58 -2.40
CA ALA A 271 1.03 -6.60 -3.01
C ALA A 271 0.29 -7.41 -1.91
N PRO A 272 -0.95 -7.86 -2.15
CA PRO A 272 -1.73 -8.57 -1.12
C PRO A 272 -1.03 -9.80 -0.51
N ARG A 273 -0.24 -10.52 -1.32
CA ARG A 273 0.55 -11.67 -0.86
C ARG A 273 1.78 -11.27 -0.05
N GLY A 274 2.46 -10.18 -0.43
CA GLY A 274 3.57 -9.64 0.35
C GLY A 274 3.08 -9.08 1.68
N LEU A 275 1.96 -8.34 1.71
CA LEU A 275 1.30 -7.92 2.95
C LEU A 275 0.98 -9.11 3.87
N GLU A 276 0.45 -10.21 3.34
CA GLU A 276 0.15 -11.43 4.11
C GLU A 276 1.44 -12.01 4.74
N GLN A 277 2.49 -12.19 3.93
CA GLN A 277 3.74 -12.77 4.43
C GLN A 277 4.42 -11.84 5.45
N VAL A 278 4.60 -10.56 5.11
CA VAL A 278 5.24 -9.57 5.99
C VAL A 278 4.55 -9.49 7.34
N ARG A 279 3.22 -9.50 7.38
CA ARG A 279 2.47 -9.40 8.65
C ARG A 279 2.51 -10.70 9.47
N SER A 280 2.63 -11.85 8.82
CA SER A 280 2.68 -13.15 9.52
C SER A 280 4.10 -13.55 9.95
N GLN A 281 5.13 -13.07 9.26
CA GLN A 281 6.53 -13.45 9.46
C GLN A 281 7.42 -12.26 9.86
N ARG A 282 6.84 -11.15 10.33
CA ARG A 282 7.59 -9.92 10.63
C ARG A 282 8.77 -10.15 11.56
N GLU A 283 8.57 -10.88 12.65
CA GLU A 283 9.62 -11.17 13.62
C GLU A 283 10.78 -11.96 12.99
N GLU A 284 10.47 -12.91 12.11
CA GLU A 284 11.47 -13.69 11.37
C GLU A 284 12.24 -12.82 10.38
N ILE A 285 11.55 -11.94 9.64
CA ILE A 285 12.18 -10.98 8.72
C ILE A 285 13.14 -10.04 9.47
N LEU A 286 12.71 -9.52 10.62
CA LEU A 286 13.54 -8.63 11.45
C LEU A 286 14.74 -9.37 12.04
N ALA A 287 14.55 -10.58 12.57
CA ALA A 287 15.64 -11.40 13.09
C ALA A 287 16.68 -11.75 12.01
N LEU A 288 16.21 -12.04 10.80
CA LEU A 288 17.06 -12.28 9.64
C LEU A 288 17.84 -11.02 9.26
N ALA A 289 17.15 -9.87 9.19
CA ALA A 289 17.80 -8.59 8.90
C ALA A 289 18.84 -8.21 9.96
N ASP A 290 18.57 -8.47 11.24
CA ASP A 290 19.52 -8.22 12.33
C ASP A 290 20.72 -9.19 12.27
N SER A 291 20.50 -10.47 11.96
CA SER A 291 21.57 -11.48 11.89
C SER A 291 22.50 -11.33 10.69
N MET A 292 21.97 -10.84 9.56
CA MET A 292 22.70 -10.66 8.30
C MET A 292 23.10 -9.21 8.04
N ASP A 293 22.81 -8.30 8.98
CA ASP A 293 22.99 -6.85 8.84
C ASP A 293 22.41 -6.33 7.52
N LEU A 294 21.13 -6.62 7.27
CA LEU A 294 20.40 -6.20 6.07
C LEU A 294 19.64 -4.91 6.37
N ALA A 295 19.67 -3.96 5.44
CA ALA A 295 18.72 -2.86 5.43
C ALA A 295 17.28 -3.40 5.39
N VAL A 296 16.37 -2.77 6.13
CA VAL A 296 14.94 -3.08 6.07
C VAL A 296 14.24 -1.97 5.31
N MET A 297 13.44 -2.31 4.29
CA MET A 297 12.82 -1.30 3.43
C MET A 297 11.35 -1.59 3.16
N ALA A 298 10.63 -0.56 2.74
CA ALA A 298 9.33 -0.70 2.10
C ALA A 298 9.49 -0.66 0.58
N GLY A 299 8.78 -1.57 -0.08
CA GLY A 299 8.43 -1.54 -1.48
C GLY A 299 6.93 -1.34 -1.63
N THR A 300 6.48 -0.40 -2.47
CA THR A 300 5.03 -0.32 -2.75
C THR A 300 4.57 -1.49 -3.60
N ASN A 301 5.48 -2.07 -4.38
CA ASN A 301 5.22 -3.10 -5.37
C ASN A 301 4.00 -2.73 -6.24
N ASN A 302 3.90 -1.43 -6.56
CA ASN A 302 2.73 -0.89 -7.22
C ASN A 302 2.79 -1.17 -8.73
N HIS A 303 1.72 -1.77 -9.23
CA HIS A 303 1.53 -2.10 -10.65
C HIS A 303 0.49 -1.19 -11.33
N GLY A 304 0.15 -0.06 -10.70
CA GLY A 304 -0.82 0.90 -11.21
C GLY A 304 -2.24 0.72 -10.68
N TRP A 305 -2.41 -0.07 -9.62
CA TRP A 305 -3.70 -0.32 -9.00
C TRP A 305 -3.86 0.46 -7.71
N GLY A 306 -5.03 1.05 -7.54
CA GLY A 306 -5.38 1.80 -6.33
C GLY A 306 -4.65 3.12 -6.19
N SER A 307 -4.95 3.82 -5.10
CA SER A 307 -4.39 5.12 -4.77
C SER A 307 -4.10 5.16 -3.28
N THR A 308 -3.23 4.26 -2.83
CA THR A 308 -2.92 4.04 -1.42
C THR A 308 -1.49 3.52 -1.28
N VAL A 309 -0.68 4.23 -0.49
CA VAL A 309 0.69 3.81 -0.16
C VAL A 309 0.68 2.97 1.11
N PRO A 310 1.21 1.74 1.14
CA PRO A 310 1.26 0.91 2.35
C PRO A 310 2.28 1.39 3.37
N ALA A 311 3.47 1.78 2.90
CA ALA A 311 4.59 2.22 3.72
C ALA A 311 5.59 3.04 2.89
N TRP A 312 6.54 3.68 3.57
CA TRP A 312 7.61 4.50 3.02
C TRP A 312 8.94 4.06 3.62
N SER A 313 10.00 4.03 2.82
CA SER A 313 11.37 3.94 3.32
C SER A 313 11.90 5.34 3.55
N VAL A 314 12.19 5.70 4.80
CA VAL A 314 12.73 7.02 5.14
C VAL A 314 14.21 6.91 5.42
N MET A 315 15.00 7.70 4.69
CA MET A 315 16.46 7.79 4.81
C MET A 315 16.88 9.21 5.14
N ARG A 316 18.03 9.37 5.79
CA ARG A 316 18.62 10.68 6.06
C ARG A 316 19.81 10.92 5.15
N ILE A 317 19.67 11.83 4.18
CA ILE A 317 20.72 12.19 3.21
C ILE A 317 20.86 13.72 3.18
N PRO A 318 21.76 14.32 3.98
CA PRO A 318 21.89 15.76 4.03
C PRO A 318 22.16 16.39 2.66
N GLY A 319 21.43 17.47 2.33
CA GLY A 319 21.60 18.20 1.07
C GLY A 319 21.06 17.49 -0.18
N TRP A 320 20.33 16.37 -0.05
CA TRP A 320 19.81 15.60 -1.19
C TRP A 320 18.98 16.43 -2.18
N ARG A 321 18.29 17.47 -1.70
CA ARG A 321 17.41 18.33 -2.50
C ARG A 321 18.12 19.05 -3.63
N GLU A 322 19.40 19.36 -3.47
CA GLU A 322 20.21 20.05 -4.50
C GLU A 322 20.99 19.08 -5.39
N MET A 323 20.94 17.78 -5.11
CA MET A 323 21.61 16.76 -5.92
C MET A 323 20.94 16.60 -7.29
N SER A 324 21.71 16.20 -8.29
CA SER A 324 21.14 15.66 -9.51
C SER A 324 20.44 14.31 -9.23
N PRO A 325 19.48 13.86 -10.06
CA PRO A 325 18.89 12.54 -9.95
C PRO A 325 19.91 11.39 -9.87
N GLU A 326 21.00 11.48 -10.63
CA GLU A 326 22.05 10.47 -10.63
C GLU A 326 22.84 10.48 -9.32
N ASP A 327 23.26 11.65 -8.85
CA ASP A 327 23.96 11.80 -7.57
C ASP A 327 23.10 11.32 -6.40
N LEU A 328 21.79 11.58 -6.43
CA LEU A 328 20.86 11.07 -5.43
C LEU A 328 20.81 9.54 -5.43
N GLY A 329 20.73 8.92 -6.61
CA GLY A 329 20.77 7.45 -6.72
C GLY A 329 22.04 6.88 -6.11
N TRP A 330 23.20 7.45 -6.41
CA TRP A 330 24.47 7.04 -5.80
C TRP A 330 24.51 7.26 -4.29
N ALA A 331 23.98 8.38 -3.79
CA ALA A 331 23.94 8.68 -2.37
C ALA A 331 23.06 7.69 -1.59
N ILE A 332 21.88 7.35 -2.12
CA ILE A 332 20.98 6.34 -1.53
C ILE A 332 21.70 5.00 -1.43
N GLU A 333 22.31 4.54 -2.53
CA GLU A 333 22.99 3.26 -2.54
C GLU A 333 24.22 3.23 -1.62
N ALA A 334 25.02 4.30 -1.62
CA ALA A 334 26.15 4.42 -0.71
C ALA A 334 25.70 4.35 0.75
N GLU A 335 24.57 4.98 1.10
CA GLU A 335 24.01 4.94 2.44
C GLU A 335 23.53 3.53 2.82
N LEU A 336 22.88 2.81 1.90
CA LEU A 336 22.48 1.42 2.11
C LEU A 336 23.69 0.52 2.39
N HIS A 337 24.78 0.70 1.64
CA HIS A 337 26.02 -0.06 1.86
C HIS A 337 26.73 0.32 3.16
N ARG A 338 26.70 1.60 3.53
CA ARG A 338 27.40 2.13 4.71
C ARG A 338 26.69 1.81 6.03
N GLU A 339 25.40 2.11 6.10
CA GLU A 339 24.63 2.02 7.35
C GLU A 339 23.81 0.73 7.47
N ARG A 340 23.66 -0.02 6.37
CA ARG A 340 23.07 -1.37 6.36
C ARG A 340 21.75 -1.42 7.10
N ARG A 341 21.64 -2.21 8.17
CA ARG A 341 20.44 -2.35 9.00
C ARG A 341 19.87 -1.03 9.54
N ARG A 342 20.68 0.01 9.63
CA ARG A 342 20.32 1.35 10.15
C ARG A 342 20.06 2.39 9.07
N ALA A 343 20.26 2.06 7.80
CA ALA A 343 20.14 3.01 6.68
C ALA A 343 18.72 3.55 6.51
N VAL A 344 17.70 2.76 6.87
CA VAL A 344 16.30 3.02 6.55
C VAL A 344 15.43 2.87 7.79
N THR A 345 14.54 3.82 8.00
CA THR A 345 13.37 3.68 8.88
C THR A 345 12.13 3.41 8.03
N VAL A 346 11.49 2.27 8.23
CA VAL A 346 10.25 1.94 7.49
C VAL A 346 9.05 2.52 8.23
N VAL A 347 8.43 3.54 7.65
CA VAL A 347 7.21 4.15 8.17
C VAL A 347 6.02 3.50 7.47
N GLU A 348 5.14 2.84 8.21
CA GLU A 348 3.97 2.16 7.63
C GLU A 348 2.66 2.79 8.08
N ARG A 349 1.62 2.57 7.28
CA ARG A 349 0.25 2.77 7.74
C ARG A 349 -0.11 1.73 8.78
N ARG A 350 -0.69 2.19 9.87
CA ARG A 350 -1.27 1.31 10.87
C ARG A 350 -2.43 0.54 10.23
N MET A 351 -2.36 -0.77 10.31
CA MET A 351 -3.43 -1.70 9.99
C MET A 351 -3.53 -2.73 11.13
N PRO A 352 -4.68 -3.37 11.35
CA PRO A 352 -4.76 -4.45 12.30
C PRO A 352 -3.93 -5.65 11.82
N TYR A 353 -3.01 -6.09 12.68
CA TYR A 353 -2.21 -7.29 12.45
C TYR A 353 -2.95 -8.48 13.02
N HIS A 354 -2.86 -9.61 12.34
CA HIS A 354 -3.47 -10.85 12.82
C HIS A 354 -2.44 -11.86 13.33
N ASP A 355 -1.14 -11.67 13.08
CA ASP A 355 -0.04 -12.53 13.56
C ASP A 355 -0.34 -14.03 13.38
N GLY A 356 -0.92 -14.40 12.23
CA GLY A 356 -1.36 -15.77 11.92
C GLY A 356 -2.60 -16.29 12.68
N SER A 357 -3.21 -15.49 13.56
CA SER A 357 -4.41 -15.87 14.34
C SER A 357 -5.67 -15.92 13.49
N ALA A 358 -6.24 -17.12 13.34
CA ALA A 358 -7.51 -17.33 12.65
C ALA A 358 -8.69 -16.58 13.30
N VAL A 359 -8.66 -16.39 14.62
CA VAL A 359 -9.69 -15.62 15.35
C VAL A 359 -9.63 -14.14 14.96
N MET A 360 -8.42 -13.58 14.89
CA MET A 360 -8.23 -12.19 14.46
C MET A 360 -8.61 -12.00 12.99
N VAL A 361 -8.29 -12.97 12.14
CA VAL A 361 -8.75 -12.98 10.75
C VAL A 361 -10.29 -13.01 10.69
N ALA A 362 -10.96 -13.90 11.43
CA ALA A 362 -12.43 -13.94 11.46
C ALA A 362 -13.05 -12.63 11.99
N ALA A 363 -12.37 -11.95 12.91
CA ALA A 363 -12.76 -10.66 13.46
C ALA A 363 -12.35 -9.45 12.61
N THR A 364 -11.83 -9.65 11.39
CA THR A 364 -11.29 -8.57 10.54
C THR A 364 -12.28 -7.41 10.38
N ALA A 365 -13.51 -7.67 9.95
CA ALA A 365 -14.46 -6.59 9.66
C ALA A 365 -14.75 -5.65 10.84
N PRO A 366 -15.12 -6.13 12.05
CA PRO A 366 -15.34 -5.25 13.20
C PRO A 366 -14.04 -4.59 13.71
N VAL A 367 -12.92 -5.32 13.74
CA VAL A 367 -11.63 -4.76 14.21
C VAL A 367 -11.16 -3.66 13.27
N LEU A 368 -11.22 -3.90 11.97
CA LEU A 368 -10.85 -2.95 10.92
C LEU A 368 -11.71 -1.68 10.98
N ALA A 369 -13.02 -1.83 11.13
CA ALA A 369 -13.92 -0.68 11.25
C ALA A 369 -13.60 0.17 12.48
N TRP A 370 -13.31 -0.45 13.61
CA TRP A 370 -12.95 0.26 14.84
C TRP A 370 -11.59 0.95 14.73
N GLU A 371 -10.55 0.25 14.27
CA GLU A 371 -9.22 0.81 14.08
C GLU A 371 -9.23 1.95 13.07
N HIS A 372 -9.96 1.82 11.96
CA HIS A 372 -10.13 2.90 10.99
C HIS A 372 -10.65 4.19 11.64
N LEU A 373 -11.69 4.10 12.48
CA LEU A 373 -12.25 5.25 13.18
C LEU A 373 -11.26 5.87 14.19
N ARG A 374 -10.42 5.07 14.84
CA ARG A 374 -9.38 5.56 15.76
C ARG A 374 -8.23 6.27 15.07
N MET A 375 -7.97 5.93 13.80
CA MET A 375 -6.91 6.53 12.99
C MET A 375 -7.31 7.83 12.31
N LEU A 376 -8.61 8.18 12.29
CA LEU A 376 -9.07 9.40 11.63
C LEU A 376 -8.40 10.65 12.23
N THR A 377 -7.86 11.49 11.36
CA THR A 377 -7.41 12.84 11.72
C THR A 377 -8.61 13.74 12.02
N VAL A 378 -8.33 14.91 12.61
CA VAL A 378 -9.38 15.90 12.89
C VAL A 378 -10.13 16.29 11.61
N GLY A 379 -9.41 16.51 10.51
CA GLY A 379 -10.02 16.86 9.22
C GLY A 379 -10.92 15.75 8.67
N GLU A 380 -10.49 14.50 8.76
CA GLU A 380 -11.31 13.36 8.33
C GLU A 380 -12.55 13.21 9.19
N ARG A 381 -12.44 13.34 10.52
CA ARG A 381 -13.61 13.30 11.44
C ARG A 381 -14.65 14.35 11.07
N VAL A 382 -14.21 15.59 10.82
CA VAL A 382 -15.11 16.66 10.38
C VAL A 382 -15.82 16.27 9.08
N SER A 383 -15.10 15.73 8.10
CA SER A 383 -15.69 15.25 6.84
C SER A 383 -16.72 14.15 7.07
N TRP A 384 -16.40 13.14 7.90
CA TRP A 384 -17.33 12.07 8.27
C TRP A 384 -18.62 12.60 8.90
N LEU A 385 -18.52 13.56 9.81
CA LEU A 385 -19.68 14.18 10.46
C LEU A 385 -20.53 14.98 9.47
N LEU A 386 -19.90 15.74 8.57
CA LEU A 386 -20.58 16.49 7.52
C LEU A 386 -21.36 15.55 6.59
N TRP A 387 -20.73 14.47 6.11
CA TRP A 387 -21.41 13.49 5.27
C TRP A 387 -22.53 12.76 6.00
N ALA A 388 -22.35 12.41 7.28
CA ALA A 388 -23.42 11.83 8.09
C ALA A 388 -24.64 12.77 8.18
N ALA A 389 -24.41 14.08 8.35
CA ALA A 389 -25.46 15.09 8.37
C ALA A 389 -26.16 15.22 7.00
N VAL A 390 -25.40 15.28 5.89
CA VAL A 390 -25.95 15.32 4.53
C VAL A 390 -26.85 14.11 4.27
N TRP A 391 -26.40 12.90 4.58
CA TRP A 391 -27.20 11.69 4.44
C TRP A 391 -28.44 11.68 5.34
N ALA A 392 -28.36 12.27 6.54
CA ALA A 392 -29.51 12.43 7.41
C ALA A 392 -30.59 13.31 6.77
N VAL A 393 -30.20 14.44 6.17
CA VAL A 393 -31.11 15.38 5.48
C VAL A 393 -31.71 14.76 4.22
N ILE A 394 -30.90 14.08 3.41
CA ILE A 394 -31.40 13.34 2.24
C ILE A 394 -32.43 12.29 2.68
N ALA A 395 -32.12 11.49 3.70
CA ALA A 395 -33.00 10.45 4.20
C ALA A 395 -34.31 10.98 4.80
N THR A 396 -34.34 12.19 5.37
CA THR A 396 -35.60 12.80 5.85
C THR A 396 -36.46 13.32 4.71
N ARG A 397 -35.86 13.91 3.66
CA ARG A 397 -36.59 14.41 2.49
C ARG A 397 -37.26 13.31 1.66
N PHE A 398 -36.65 12.13 1.59
CA PHE A 398 -37.21 10.99 0.84
C PHE A 398 -38.08 10.05 1.69
N ARG A 399 -38.32 10.40 2.96
CA ARG A 399 -39.23 9.61 3.80
C ARG A 399 -40.66 9.93 3.34
N LYS A 400 -41.34 8.94 2.74
CA LYS A 400 -42.77 9.08 2.41
C LYS A 400 -43.51 9.53 3.68
N PRO A 401 -44.44 10.50 3.59
CA PRO A 401 -45.32 10.81 4.70
C PRO A 401 -45.96 9.50 5.15
N SER A 402 -45.88 9.21 6.45
CA SER A 402 -46.66 8.12 7.01
C SER A 402 -48.12 8.44 6.72
N ASN A 403 -48.85 7.49 6.13
CA ASN A 403 -50.32 7.52 6.10
C ASN A 403 -50.81 7.32 7.55
N GLU A 404 -50.59 8.30 8.40
CA GLU A 404 -51.22 8.45 9.70
C GLU A 404 -52.35 9.46 9.49
N GLY A 405 -53.46 8.96 8.94
CA GLY A 405 -54.62 9.79 8.58
C GLY A 405 -55.41 9.24 7.39
N ALA A 406 -55.87 7.98 7.47
CA ALA A 406 -56.98 7.46 6.67
C ALA A 406 -57.68 6.35 7.46
#